data_AF-A0A931UW53-F1
#
_entry.id   AF-A0A931UW53-F1
#
_cell.length_a   1.000
_cell.length_b   1.000
_cell.length_c   1.000
_cell.angle_alpha   90.00
_cell.angle_beta   90.00
_cell.angle_gamma   90.00
#
_symmetry.space_group_name_H-M   'P 1'
#
loop_
_entity.id
_entity.type
_entity.pdbx_description
1 polymer ?
#
loop_
_entity_poly.entity_id
_entity_poly.type
_entity_poly.pdbx_seq_one_letter_code
_entity_poly.pdbx_strand_id
1 'polypeptide(L)'
;MSDQKVENGTPARPYIGGQAVLEGVMMRSPASFAIAVRRADGSISIRERPAMGGTSKWSKVPLVRGMVTLVESLKLGSEALRFSAELYEKDLEAAEKAGGALSALTLPFKAFGLALAHLVSRADGEPSGSSSGDEGSRAPNTGAILTIVAVAFLIALPQLLAWGASSLFSLDLDLRSPKFQLLTGFFKLFVVLGYLALIRRVAEIRRVFQYHGAEHKTISTYEADEALVVENARKKTTLHPRCGTTFLVLTVLVSIVVWTALGPLLPKIGGPKIVEQLAFIAMKVPFLPVLAGITFELQRFTARYCLTGPLRALLYPGFLVQKITTIEPDDEQLEIALASMRATLWREQVGVEKALPKDPAEILAFPSYADLVEAQDLRAA
;
A
#
# COMPACT_ATOMS: atom_id res chain seq x y z
N MET A 1 15.18 11.48 3.73
CA MET A 1 15.69 10.56 4.77
C MET A 1 17.19 10.78 4.90
N SER A 2 17.63 11.57 5.88
CA SER A 2 19.05 11.89 6.09
C SER A 2 19.37 11.98 7.58
N ASP A 3 19.08 10.92 8.33
CA ASP A 3 19.56 10.74 9.71
C ASP A 3 19.92 9.26 9.87
N GLN A 4 21.04 8.85 9.28
CA GLN A 4 21.75 7.65 9.72
C GLN A 4 22.89 8.14 10.62
N LYS A 5 22.64 8.14 11.93
CA LYS A 5 23.72 8.26 12.92
C LYS A 5 24.40 6.90 12.99
N VAL A 6 25.72 6.90 12.80
CA VAL A 6 26.59 5.76 13.09
C VAL A 6 26.62 5.61 14.61
N GLU A 7 25.98 4.57 15.14
CA GLU A 7 26.22 4.11 16.50
C GLU A 7 27.27 2.97 16.43
N ASN A 8 28.38 3.14 17.14
CA ASN A 8 29.36 2.10 17.44
C ASN A 8 30.06 1.42 16.23
N GLY A 9 30.51 2.20 15.24
CA GLY A 9 31.45 1.72 14.21
C GLY A 9 30.93 0.62 13.26
N THR A 10 29.68 0.20 13.41
CA THR A 10 28.97 -0.66 12.46
C THR A 10 28.10 0.25 11.59
N PRO A 11 28.10 0.12 10.25
CA PRO A 11 27.21 0.91 9.42
C PRO A 11 25.76 0.70 9.89
N ALA A 12 25.07 1.81 10.17
CA ALA A 12 23.69 1.76 10.64
C ALA A 12 22.85 0.95 9.64
N ARG A 13 22.17 -0.10 10.14
CA ARG A 13 21.36 -0.97 9.29
C ARG A 13 20.38 -0.14 8.47
N PRO A 14 20.26 -0.39 7.15
CA PRO A 14 19.33 0.34 6.33
C PRO A 14 17.91 0.14 6.85
N TYR A 15 17.15 1.23 6.87
CA TYR A 15 15.73 1.20 7.19
C TYR A 15 14.99 0.52 6.05
N ILE A 16 14.21 -0.52 6.35
CA ILE A 16 13.46 -1.28 5.34
C ILE A 16 11.96 -1.13 5.59
N GLY A 17 11.22 -0.89 4.52
CA GLY A 17 9.76 -1.00 4.48
C GLY A 17 9.33 -1.97 3.39
N GLY A 18 8.07 -2.39 3.42
CA GLY A 18 7.54 -3.28 2.41
C GLY A 18 6.10 -3.01 2.03
N GLN A 19 5.62 -3.78 1.06
CA GLN A 19 4.23 -3.82 0.63
C GLN A 19 3.91 -5.24 0.14
N ALA A 20 2.81 -5.81 0.62
CA ALA A 20 2.28 -7.04 0.05
C ALA A 20 1.68 -6.83 -1.34
N VAL A 21 1.90 -7.81 -2.22
CA VAL A 21 1.34 -7.86 -3.58
C VAL A 21 0.72 -9.23 -3.84
N LEU A 22 0.20 -9.48 -5.05
CA LEU A 22 -0.34 -10.80 -5.39
C LEU A 22 0.79 -11.83 -5.37
N GLU A 23 0.60 -12.92 -4.62
CA GLU A 23 1.61 -13.99 -4.45
C GLU A 23 3.01 -13.52 -4.02
N GLY A 24 3.13 -12.35 -3.39
CA GLY A 24 4.46 -11.77 -3.22
C GLY A 24 4.57 -10.64 -2.22
N VAL A 25 5.81 -10.23 -2.02
CA VAL A 25 6.18 -9.08 -1.17
C VAL A 25 7.21 -8.23 -1.87
N MET A 26 6.95 -6.94 -1.85
CA MET A 26 7.90 -5.89 -2.21
C MET A 26 8.60 -5.40 -0.95
N MET A 27 9.92 -5.24 -1.01
CA MET A 27 10.75 -4.65 0.02
C MET A 27 11.57 -3.49 -0.56
N ARG A 28 11.77 -2.46 0.26
CA ARG A 28 12.48 -1.24 -0.11
C ARG A 28 13.44 -0.82 1.01
N SER A 29 14.69 -0.60 0.63
CA SER A 29 15.69 0.08 1.44
C SER A 29 15.93 1.51 0.90
N PRO A 30 16.84 2.31 1.48
CA PRO A 30 17.18 3.64 0.97
C PRO A 30 17.74 3.64 -0.47
N ALA A 31 18.56 2.67 -0.85
CA ALA A 31 19.22 2.60 -2.16
C ALA A 31 18.81 1.40 -3.02
N SER A 32 18.01 0.48 -2.51
CA SER A 32 17.56 -0.71 -3.22
C SER A 32 16.07 -1.01 -3.05
N PHE A 33 15.54 -1.79 -3.98
CA PHE A 33 14.17 -2.27 -3.98
C PHE A 33 14.11 -3.64 -4.66
N ALA A 34 13.35 -4.56 -4.09
CA ALA A 34 13.09 -5.87 -4.70
C ALA A 34 11.63 -6.27 -4.53
N ILE A 35 11.12 -7.03 -5.51
CA ILE A 35 9.81 -7.67 -5.46
C ILE A 35 10.06 -9.16 -5.67
N ALA A 36 9.62 -9.99 -4.74
CA ALA A 36 9.62 -11.44 -4.89
C ALA A 36 8.18 -11.94 -5.01
N VAL A 37 7.92 -12.79 -5.99
CA VAL A 37 6.60 -13.38 -6.28
C VAL A 37 6.76 -14.89 -6.43
N ARG A 38 5.91 -15.67 -5.76
CA ARG A 38 5.81 -17.11 -5.97
C ARG A 38 4.96 -17.39 -7.20
N ARG A 39 5.47 -18.23 -8.08
CA ARG A 39 4.81 -18.68 -9.31
C ARG A 39 3.97 -19.92 -9.02
N ALA A 40 2.98 -20.20 -9.88
CA ALA A 40 2.12 -21.38 -9.71
C ALA A 40 2.87 -22.73 -9.80
N ASP A 41 4.04 -22.75 -10.45
CA ASP A 41 4.93 -23.91 -10.52
C ASP A 41 5.84 -24.07 -9.28
N GLY A 42 5.73 -23.16 -8.29
CA GLY A 42 6.52 -23.16 -7.07
C GLY A 42 7.81 -22.34 -7.15
N SER A 43 8.23 -21.92 -8.36
CA SER A 43 9.42 -21.09 -8.55
C SER A 43 9.23 -19.68 -7.98
N ILE A 44 10.35 -18.99 -7.72
CA ILE A 44 10.38 -17.64 -7.17
C ILE A 44 10.93 -16.69 -8.23
N SER A 45 10.10 -15.74 -8.66
CA SER A 45 10.49 -14.66 -9.56
C SER A 45 10.84 -13.41 -8.77
N ILE A 46 12.02 -12.87 -9.00
CA ILE A 46 12.54 -11.67 -8.33
C ILE A 46 12.86 -10.60 -9.35
N ARG A 47 12.32 -9.42 -9.10
CA ARG A 47 12.70 -8.19 -9.79
C ARG A 47 13.36 -7.27 -8.78
N GLU A 48 14.62 -6.96 -8.99
CA GLU A 48 15.39 -6.08 -8.11
C GLU A 48 15.99 -4.92 -8.91
N ARG A 49 16.00 -3.73 -8.32
CA ARG A 49 16.52 -2.50 -8.93
C ARG A 49 17.12 -1.58 -7.87
N PRO A 50 18.02 -0.66 -8.26
CA PRO A 50 18.36 0.45 -7.38
C PRO A 50 17.11 1.31 -7.14
N ALA A 51 16.92 1.76 -5.91
CA ALA A 51 15.91 2.77 -5.63
C ALA A 51 16.31 4.06 -6.35
N MET A 52 15.38 4.70 -7.07
CA MET A 52 15.63 5.96 -7.77
C MET A 52 15.88 7.09 -6.75
N GLY A 53 17.13 7.21 -6.31
CA GLY A 53 17.57 8.16 -5.28
C GLY A 53 17.85 9.55 -5.82
N GLY A 54 16.82 10.28 -6.25
CA GLY A 54 16.92 11.73 -6.45
C GLY A 54 16.52 12.46 -5.18
N THR A 55 17.47 12.86 -4.31
CA THR A 55 17.12 13.70 -3.15
C THR A 55 16.75 15.10 -3.62
N SER A 56 15.50 15.28 -4.03
CA SER A 56 14.92 16.59 -4.32
C SER A 56 15.06 17.49 -3.08
N LYS A 57 15.33 18.78 -3.28
CA LYS A 57 15.43 19.79 -2.20
C LYS A 57 14.19 19.77 -1.28
N TRP A 58 13.04 19.39 -1.83
CA TRP A 58 11.75 19.29 -1.16
C TRP A 58 11.62 18.12 -0.17
N SER A 59 12.49 17.11 -0.24
CA SER A 59 12.50 15.95 0.68
C SER A 59 12.92 16.30 2.12
N LYS A 60 13.39 17.53 2.36
CA LYS A 60 13.83 18.02 3.68
C LYS A 60 12.78 18.91 4.37
N VAL A 61 11.83 19.48 3.63
CA VAL A 61 10.82 20.40 4.16
C VAL A 61 9.70 19.61 4.83
N PRO A 62 9.34 19.86 6.11
CA PRO A 62 8.21 19.20 6.77
C PRO A 62 6.90 19.38 5.97
N LEU A 63 5.98 18.42 6.08
CA LEU A 63 4.73 18.30 5.28
C LEU A 63 4.98 18.01 3.79
N VAL A 64 5.85 18.77 3.12
CA VAL A 64 6.18 18.56 1.70
C VAL A 64 6.93 17.26 1.49
N ARG A 65 7.88 16.93 2.37
CA ARG A 65 8.58 15.64 2.32
C ARG A 65 7.62 14.45 2.40
N GLY A 66 6.57 14.56 3.19
CA GLY A 66 5.55 13.51 3.34
C GLY A 66 4.81 13.28 2.04
N MET A 67 4.45 14.35 1.33
CA MET A 67 3.85 14.25 -0.01
C MET A 67 4.82 13.62 -1.02
N VAL A 68 6.10 14.02 -1.03
CA VAL A 68 7.11 13.45 -1.93
C VAL A 68 7.28 11.95 -1.67
N THR A 69 7.45 11.55 -0.40
CA THR A 69 7.60 10.14 -0.03
C THR A 69 6.33 9.33 -0.33
N LEU A 70 5.14 9.91 -0.14
CA LEU A 70 3.88 9.25 -0.47
C LEU A 70 3.75 9.00 -1.97
N VAL A 71 4.04 10.00 -2.81
CA VAL A 71 4.00 9.87 -4.28
C VAL A 71 5.00 8.81 -4.76
N GLU A 72 6.21 8.83 -4.22
CA GLU A 72 7.24 7.83 -4.57
C GLU A 72 6.81 6.42 -4.13
N SER A 73 6.25 6.28 -2.93
CA SER A 73 5.73 4.99 -2.45
C SER A 73 4.55 4.50 -3.28
N LEU A 74 3.68 5.39 -3.75
CA LEU A 74 2.58 5.05 -4.65
C LEU A 74 3.08 4.57 -6.00
N LYS A 75 4.11 5.22 -6.58
CA LYS A 75 4.73 4.78 -7.84
C LYS A 75 5.35 3.39 -7.73
N LEU A 76 6.17 3.16 -6.71
CA LEU A 76 6.80 1.85 -6.46
C LEU A 76 5.77 0.77 -6.12
N GLY A 77 4.75 1.11 -5.33
CA GLY A 77 3.65 0.21 -5.00
C GLY A 77 2.82 -0.17 -6.23
N SER A 78 2.54 0.79 -7.12
CA SER A 78 1.87 0.58 -8.41
C SER A 78 2.68 -0.36 -9.30
N GLU A 79 3.98 -0.11 -9.41
CA GLU A 79 4.89 -0.99 -10.15
C GLU A 79 4.92 -2.42 -9.60
N ALA A 80 5.01 -2.58 -8.29
CA ALA A 80 5.02 -3.89 -7.66
C ALA A 80 3.72 -4.68 -7.89
N LEU A 81 2.59 -3.98 -7.81
CA LEU A 81 1.28 -4.57 -8.10
C LEU A 81 1.17 -5.00 -9.57
N ARG A 82 1.61 -4.18 -10.53
CA ARG A 82 1.63 -4.55 -11.96
C ARG A 82 2.48 -5.78 -12.20
N PHE A 83 3.71 -5.78 -11.69
CA PHE A 83 4.61 -6.91 -11.83
C PHE A 83 4.00 -8.21 -11.29
N SER A 84 3.42 -8.16 -10.09
CA SER A 84 2.76 -9.33 -9.51
C SER A 84 1.53 -9.78 -10.30
N ALA A 85 0.75 -8.84 -10.86
CA ALA A 85 -0.46 -9.13 -11.62
C ALA A 85 -0.11 -9.73 -12.99
N GLU A 86 0.90 -9.22 -13.69
CA GLU A 86 1.41 -9.78 -14.95
C GLU A 86 1.89 -11.22 -14.78
N LEU A 87 2.61 -11.49 -13.68
CA LEU A 87 3.03 -12.86 -13.35
C LEU A 87 1.82 -13.75 -13.04
N TYR A 88 0.91 -13.28 -12.19
CA TYR A 88 -0.29 -14.03 -11.84
C TYR A 88 -1.15 -14.37 -13.07
N GLU A 89 -1.31 -13.44 -14.02
CA GLU A 89 -2.04 -13.66 -15.27
C GLU A 89 -1.35 -14.71 -16.15
N LYS A 90 -0.03 -14.66 -16.30
CA LYS A 90 0.74 -15.69 -17.02
C LYS A 90 0.54 -17.08 -16.43
N ASP A 91 0.45 -17.19 -15.10
CA ASP A 91 0.21 -18.46 -14.42
C ASP A 91 -1.20 -19.00 -14.68
N LEU A 92 -2.21 -18.12 -14.73
CA LEU A 92 -3.56 -18.49 -15.11
C LEU A 92 -3.65 -18.95 -16.57
N GLU A 93 -2.98 -18.26 -17.50
CA GLU A 93 -2.92 -18.67 -18.90
C GLU A 93 -2.21 -20.02 -19.10
N ALA A 94 -1.12 -20.26 -18.36
CA ALA A 94 -0.42 -21.53 -18.40
C ALA A 94 -1.29 -22.68 -17.86
N ALA A 95 -2.03 -22.43 -16.78
CA ALA A 95 -2.97 -23.41 -16.21
C ALA A 95 -4.12 -23.76 -17.18
N GLU A 96 -4.62 -22.77 -17.93
CA GLU A 96 -5.63 -23.01 -18.97
C GLU A 96 -5.09 -23.81 -20.15
N LYS A 97 -3.89 -23.46 -20.63
CA LYS A 97 -3.21 -24.20 -21.71
C LYS A 97 -2.92 -25.65 -21.33
N ALA A 98 -2.72 -25.93 -20.04
CA ALA A 98 -2.53 -27.28 -19.52
C ALA A 98 -3.83 -28.12 -19.44
N GLY A 99 -4.97 -27.62 -19.92
CA GLY A 99 -6.20 -28.40 -20.09
C GLY A 99 -6.94 -28.75 -18.79
N GLY A 100 -6.64 -28.05 -17.69
CA GLY A 100 -7.32 -28.29 -16.41
C GLY A 100 -8.80 -27.90 -16.46
N ALA A 101 -9.68 -28.77 -15.95
CA ALA A 101 -11.11 -28.50 -15.69
C ALA A 101 -11.37 -27.31 -14.71
N LEU A 102 -10.31 -26.59 -14.34
CA LEU A 102 -10.28 -25.45 -13.44
C LEU A 102 -10.74 -24.12 -14.08
N SER A 103 -10.92 -24.07 -15.41
CA SER A 103 -11.18 -22.79 -16.12
C SER A 103 -12.47 -22.08 -15.68
N ALA A 104 -13.49 -22.84 -15.25
CA ALA A 104 -14.73 -22.27 -14.70
C ALA A 104 -14.57 -21.74 -13.26
N LEU A 105 -13.66 -22.32 -12.46
CA LEU A 105 -13.40 -21.92 -11.08
C LEU A 105 -12.47 -20.69 -11.00
N THR A 106 -11.67 -20.45 -12.04
CA THR A 106 -10.74 -19.32 -12.16
C THR A 106 -11.37 -18.05 -12.75
N LEU A 107 -12.62 -18.09 -13.24
CA LEU A 107 -13.33 -16.93 -13.79
C LEU A 107 -13.41 -15.71 -12.83
N PRO A 108 -13.79 -15.86 -11.54
CA PRO A 108 -13.77 -14.74 -10.61
C PRO A 108 -12.35 -14.22 -10.33
N PHE A 109 -11.36 -15.13 -10.27
CA PHE A 109 -9.94 -14.80 -10.10
C PHE A 109 -9.39 -13.99 -11.29
N LYS A 110 -9.75 -14.37 -12.53
CA LYS A 110 -9.40 -13.64 -13.75
C LYS A 110 -10.06 -12.27 -13.80
N ALA A 111 -11.36 -12.19 -13.48
CA ALA A 111 -12.06 -10.91 -13.45
C ALA A 111 -11.44 -9.95 -12.42
N PHE A 112 -11.01 -10.47 -11.25
CA PHE A 112 -10.35 -9.67 -10.23
C PHE A 112 -8.92 -9.27 -10.63
N GLY A 113 -8.11 -10.23 -11.12
CA GLY A 113 -6.74 -9.97 -11.59
C GLY A 113 -6.69 -8.98 -12.74
N LEU A 114 -7.58 -9.14 -13.74
CA LEU A 114 -7.71 -8.23 -14.87
C LEU A 114 -8.25 -6.86 -14.46
N ALA A 115 -9.23 -6.81 -13.53
CA ALA A 115 -9.71 -5.55 -12.98
C ALA A 115 -8.62 -4.81 -12.21
N LEU A 116 -7.80 -5.52 -11.42
CA LEU A 116 -6.69 -4.95 -10.67
C LEU A 116 -5.55 -4.51 -11.60
N ALA A 117 -5.17 -5.34 -12.58
CA ALA A 117 -4.17 -5.00 -13.59
C ALA A 117 -4.62 -3.78 -14.40
N HIS A 118 -5.88 -3.70 -14.85
CA HIS A 118 -6.40 -2.50 -15.52
C HIS A 118 -6.45 -1.26 -14.61
N LEU A 119 -6.78 -1.44 -13.34
CA LEU A 119 -6.84 -0.37 -12.34
C LEU A 119 -5.45 0.21 -12.05
N VAL A 120 -4.43 -0.64 -12.01
CA VAL A 120 -3.06 -0.24 -11.70
C VAL A 120 -2.29 0.20 -12.95
N SER A 121 -2.40 -0.48 -14.09
CA SER A 121 -1.67 -0.18 -15.34
C SER A 121 -1.99 1.18 -15.96
N ARG A 122 -3.12 1.80 -15.62
CA ARG A 122 -3.55 3.09 -16.18
C ARG A 122 -3.44 4.30 -15.25
N ALA A 123 -2.99 4.11 -14.00
CA ALA A 123 -2.76 5.21 -13.08
C ALA A 123 -1.55 6.10 -13.45
N ASP A 124 -0.61 5.63 -14.30
CA ASP A 124 0.59 6.38 -14.69
C ASP A 124 0.67 6.80 -16.16
N GLY A 125 -0.37 6.63 -16.98
CA GLY A 125 -0.36 7.18 -18.34
C GLY A 125 0.72 6.66 -19.29
N GLU A 126 1.41 5.56 -18.96
CA GLU A 126 2.33 4.88 -19.87
C GLU A 126 1.53 3.91 -20.76
N PRO A 127 1.62 4.02 -22.10
CA PRO A 127 1.01 3.05 -23.00
C PRO A 127 1.78 1.74 -22.89
N SER A 128 1.10 0.65 -22.49
CA SER A 128 1.65 -0.70 -22.61
C SER A 128 1.98 -0.96 -24.08
N GLY A 129 3.26 -1.06 -24.38
CA GLY A 129 3.76 -1.50 -25.68
C GLY A 129 3.32 -2.94 -25.98
N SER A 130 3.05 -3.15 -27.27
CA SER A 130 2.82 -4.40 -27.99
C SER A 130 1.56 -5.22 -27.68
N SER A 131 0.48 -4.89 -28.38
CA SER A 131 -0.11 -5.82 -29.36
C SER A 131 -0.85 -5.03 -30.44
N SER A 132 -0.62 -5.43 -31.68
CA SER A 132 -1.05 -4.85 -32.94
C SER A 132 -2.57 -4.66 -33.10
N GLY A 133 -2.95 -3.50 -33.65
CA GLY A 133 -4.11 -3.29 -34.53
C GLY A 133 -5.48 -3.18 -33.85
N ASP A 134 -5.96 -1.95 -33.64
CA ASP A 134 -7.20 -1.44 -34.26
C ASP A 134 -7.36 0.08 -33.99
N GLU A 135 -7.59 0.85 -35.05
CA GLU A 135 -7.96 2.28 -34.96
C GLU A 135 -9.47 2.38 -34.67
N GLY A 136 -9.87 3.01 -33.56
CA GLY A 136 -11.24 3.52 -33.42
C GLY A 136 -11.95 3.25 -32.10
N SER A 137 -11.57 3.96 -31.04
CA SER A 137 -12.48 4.61 -30.08
C SER A 137 -11.64 5.18 -28.94
N ARG A 138 -11.80 6.47 -28.63
CA ARG A 138 -11.18 7.06 -27.44
C ARG A 138 -11.91 6.48 -26.23
N ALA A 139 -11.41 5.37 -25.70
CA ALA A 139 -11.92 4.78 -24.48
C ALA A 139 -11.94 5.85 -23.38
N PRO A 140 -13.03 5.99 -22.59
CA PRO A 140 -13.05 6.93 -21.49
C PRO A 140 -11.90 6.62 -20.53
N ASN A 141 -11.29 7.65 -19.93
CA ASN A 141 -10.14 7.50 -19.03
C ASN A 141 -10.53 6.71 -17.77
N THR A 142 -10.52 5.37 -17.84
CA THR A 142 -10.96 4.46 -16.79
C THR A 142 -10.25 4.73 -15.46
N GLY A 143 -8.96 5.09 -15.48
CA GLY A 143 -8.22 5.46 -14.26
C GLY A 143 -8.76 6.73 -13.58
N ALA A 144 -9.17 7.74 -14.36
CA ALA A 144 -9.81 8.93 -13.82
C ALA A 144 -11.19 8.60 -13.23
N ILE A 145 -11.96 7.72 -13.89
CA ILE A 145 -13.25 7.24 -13.38
C ILE A 145 -13.06 6.51 -12.04
N LEU A 146 -12.10 5.58 -11.95
CA LEU A 146 -11.83 4.84 -10.72
C LEU A 146 -11.34 5.74 -9.58
N THR A 147 -10.52 6.75 -9.90
CA THR A 147 -10.11 7.77 -8.93
C THR A 147 -11.31 8.58 -8.45
N ILE A 148 -12.20 9.02 -9.35
CA ILE A 148 -13.43 9.72 -9.00
C ILE A 148 -14.33 8.84 -8.13
N VAL A 149 -14.48 7.56 -8.46
CA VAL A 149 -15.26 6.59 -7.67
C VAL A 149 -14.65 6.42 -6.28
N ALA A 150 -13.32 6.29 -6.17
CA ALA A 150 -12.64 6.18 -4.88
C ALA A 150 -12.80 7.45 -4.03
N VAL A 151 -12.68 8.64 -4.62
CA VAL A 151 -12.91 9.92 -3.95
C VAL A 151 -14.37 10.06 -3.51
N ALA A 152 -15.33 9.70 -4.38
CA ALA A 152 -16.75 9.71 -4.05
C ALA A 152 -17.04 8.72 -2.90
N PHE A 153 -16.46 7.53 -2.93
CA PHE A 153 -16.60 6.52 -1.89
C PHE A 153 -16.02 6.97 -0.54
N LEU A 154 -14.86 7.62 -0.51
CA LEU A 154 -14.19 8.02 0.73
C LEU A 154 -14.65 9.37 1.30
N ILE A 155 -15.13 10.28 0.45
CA ILE A 155 -15.50 11.64 0.83
C ILE A 155 -17.01 11.87 0.75
N ALA A 156 -17.62 11.60 -0.41
CA ALA A 156 -19.02 11.94 -0.63
C ALA A 156 -19.96 10.97 0.10
N LEU A 157 -19.72 9.65 0.04
CA LEU A 157 -20.59 8.65 0.64
C LEU A 157 -20.76 8.84 2.16
N PRO A 158 -19.70 9.01 2.99
CA PRO A 158 -19.87 9.29 4.41
C PRO A 158 -20.70 10.55 4.71
N GLN A 159 -20.55 11.60 3.90
CA GLN A 159 -21.28 12.85 4.06
C GLN A 159 -22.75 12.70 3.68
N LEU A 160 -23.05 11.92 2.63
CA LEU A 160 -24.41 11.56 2.26
C LEU A 160 -25.09 10.72 3.34
N LEU A 161 -24.39 9.76 3.94
CA LEU A 161 -24.90 8.97 5.07
C LEU A 161 -25.17 9.84 6.30
N ALA A 162 -24.27 10.76 6.63
CA ALA A 162 -24.47 11.72 7.73
C ALA A 162 -25.67 12.63 7.49
N TRP A 163 -25.83 13.13 6.26
CA TRP A 163 -26.97 13.94 5.87
C TRP A 163 -28.29 13.16 5.95
N GLY A 164 -28.33 11.93 5.40
CA GLY A 164 -29.48 11.06 5.49
C GLY A 164 -29.87 10.72 6.93
N ALA A 165 -28.88 10.40 7.78
CA ALA A 165 -29.11 10.15 9.20
C ALA A 165 -29.65 11.41 9.92
N SER A 166 -29.05 12.57 9.69
CA SER A 166 -29.55 13.83 10.28
C SER A 166 -30.98 14.16 9.85
N SER A 167 -31.34 13.86 8.61
CA SER A 167 -32.70 14.04 8.10
C SER A 167 -33.69 13.03 8.71
N LEU A 168 -33.29 11.76 8.83
CA LEU A 168 -34.12 10.68 9.34
C LEU A 168 -34.45 10.84 10.83
N PHE A 169 -33.47 11.30 11.63
CA PHE A 169 -33.64 11.54 13.06
C PHE A 169 -34.07 12.98 13.40
N SER A 170 -34.43 13.78 12.39
CA SER A 170 -34.86 15.19 12.55
C SER A 170 -33.92 16.04 13.40
N LEU A 171 -32.60 15.79 13.30
CA LEU A 171 -31.59 16.44 14.15
C LEU A 171 -31.22 17.86 13.70
N ASP A 172 -31.73 18.30 12.54
CA ASP A 172 -31.50 19.60 11.86
C ASP A 172 -30.08 20.17 12.04
N LEU A 173 -29.07 19.31 11.85
CA LEU A 173 -27.68 19.70 12.02
C LEU A 173 -27.21 20.49 10.80
N ASP A 174 -26.76 21.73 11.02
CA ASP A 174 -26.11 22.52 9.96
C ASP A 174 -24.85 21.80 9.48
N LEU A 175 -24.62 21.80 8.17
CA LEU A 175 -23.51 21.10 7.51
C LEU A 175 -22.14 21.50 8.07
N ARG A 176 -21.99 22.73 8.54
CA ARG A 176 -20.72 23.24 9.07
C ARG A 176 -20.57 22.99 10.56
N SER A 177 -21.63 22.57 11.25
CA SER A 177 -21.60 22.37 12.69
C SER A 177 -20.58 21.28 13.07
N PRO A 178 -19.85 21.43 14.19
CA PRO A 178 -18.94 20.41 14.67
C PRO A 178 -19.62 19.05 14.87
N LYS A 179 -20.90 19.06 15.30
CA LYS A 179 -21.71 17.85 15.47
C LYS A 179 -21.94 17.13 14.13
N PHE A 180 -22.25 17.85 13.06
CA PHE A 180 -22.40 17.25 11.73
C PHE A 180 -21.07 16.70 11.20
N GLN A 181 -19.95 17.38 11.45
CA GLN A 181 -18.63 16.92 11.04
C GLN A 181 -18.19 15.67 11.82
N LEU A 182 -18.50 15.58 13.11
CA LEU A 182 -18.29 14.36 13.90
C LEU A 182 -19.16 13.20 13.40
N LEU A 183 -20.42 13.45 13.05
CA LEU A 183 -21.31 12.44 12.46
C LEU A 183 -20.77 11.94 11.10
N THR A 184 -20.32 12.86 10.25
CA THR A 184 -19.63 12.52 8.98
C THR A 184 -18.36 11.72 9.24
N GLY A 185 -17.61 12.06 10.29
CA GLY A 185 -16.42 11.34 10.73
C GLY A 185 -16.72 9.91 11.19
N PHE A 186 -17.78 9.72 11.96
CA PHE A 186 -18.28 8.41 12.37
C PHE A 186 -18.60 7.55 11.14
N PHE A 187 -19.39 8.06 10.20
CA PHE A 187 -19.71 7.32 8.97
C PHE A 187 -18.47 7.06 8.12
N LYS A 188 -17.49 7.98 8.09
CA LYS A 188 -16.24 7.76 7.37
C LYS A 188 -15.47 6.59 7.94
N LEU A 189 -15.33 6.52 9.27
CA LEU A 189 -14.68 5.40 9.93
C LEU A 189 -15.47 4.10 9.70
N PHE A 190 -16.79 4.14 9.80
CA PHE A 190 -17.66 2.99 9.56
C PHE A 190 -17.52 2.45 8.12
N VAL A 191 -17.61 3.32 7.11
CA VAL A 191 -17.47 2.94 5.69
C VAL A 191 -16.10 2.33 5.41
N VAL A 192 -15.02 2.97 5.90
CA VAL A 192 -13.66 2.49 5.68
C VAL A 192 -13.42 1.14 6.36
N LEU A 193 -13.77 1.00 7.64
CA LEU A 193 -13.59 -0.24 8.38
C LEU A 193 -14.49 -1.36 7.86
N GLY A 194 -15.75 -1.03 7.53
CA GLY A 194 -16.70 -1.96 6.94
C GLY A 194 -16.23 -2.49 5.58
N TYR A 195 -15.71 -1.60 4.73
CA TYR A 195 -15.10 -1.99 3.45
C TYR A 195 -13.92 -2.93 3.64
N LEU A 196 -12.95 -2.58 4.51
CA LEU A 196 -11.79 -3.44 4.79
C LEU A 196 -12.21 -4.82 5.33
N ALA A 197 -13.21 -4.85 6.22
CA ALA A 197 -13.75 -6.09 6.77
C ALA A 197 -14.48 -6.95 5.71
N LEU A 198 -15.13 -6.32 4.73
CA LEU A 198 -15.83 -7.01 3.64
C LEU A 198 -14.84 -7.60 2.64
N ILE A 199 -13.89 -6.79 2.13
CA ILE A 199 -12.92 -7.26 1.13
C ILE A 199 -11.98 -8.33 1.70
N ARG A 200 -11.72 -8.32 3.01
CA ARG A 200 -10.96 -9.38 3.70
C ARG A 200 -11.51 -10.79 3.45
N ARG A 201 -12.81 -10.92 3.13
CA ARG A 201 -13.47 -12.21 2.89
C ARG A 201 -13.24 -12.76 1.49
N VAL A 202 -12.74 -11.94 0.56
CA VAL A 202 -12.35 -12.36 -0.80
C VAL A 202 -11.03 -13.13 -0.70
N ALA A 203 -10.93 -14.31 -1.31
CA ALA A 203 -9.82 -15.25 -1.09
C ALA A 203 -8.46 -14.65 -1.47
N GLU A 204 -8.43 -13.89 -2.56
CA GLU A 204 -7.28 -13.22 -3.15
C GLU A 204 -6.81 -12.08 -2.24
N ILE A 205 -7.74 -11.26 -1.76
CA ILE A 205 -7.42 -10.19 -0.78
C ILE A 205 -6.97 -10.78 0.55
N ARG A 206 -7.60 -11.87 0.98
CA ARG A 206 -7.19 -12.61 2.18
C ARG A 206 -5.75 -13.07 2.04
N ARG A 207 -5.37 -13.60 0.87
CA ARG A 207 -4.01 -14.05 0.56
C ARG A 207 -3.01 -12.88 0.55
N VAL A 208 -3.35 -11.74 -0.03
CA VAL A 208 -2.55 -10.50 0.07
C VAL A 208 -2.37 -10.06 1.53
N PHE A 209 -3.40 -10.16 2.36
CA PHE A 209 -3.30 -9.84 3.79
C PHE A 209 -2.46 -10.84 4.59
N GLN A 210 -2.32 -12.09 4.13
CA GLN A 210 -1.35 -13.03 4.69
C GLN A 210 0.08 -12.63 4.31
N TYR A 211 0.34 -12.33 3.03
CA TYR A 211 1.65 -11.79 2.61
C TYR A 211 2.00 -10.49 3.33
N HIS A 212 1.02 -9.66 3.69
CA HIS A 212 1.23 -8.48 4.54
C HIS A 212 1.64 -8.86 5.98
N GLY A 213 1.04 -9.90 6.55
CA GLY A 213 1.52 -10.50 7.79
C GLY A 213 2.96 -11.01 7.68
N ALA A 214 3.31 -11.67 6.57
CA ALA A 214 4.65 -12.15 6.30
C ALA A 214 5.68 -11.02 6.17
N GLU A 215 5.32 -9.92 5.48
CA GLU A 215 6.12 -8.71 5.37
C GLU A 215 6.46 -8.14 6.76
N HIS A 216 5.45 -7.92 7.59
CA HIS A 216 5.64 -7.39 8.95
C HIS A 216 6.52 -8.30 9.82
N LYS A 217 6.32 -9.62 9.75
CA LYS A 217 7.12 -10.59 10.51
C LYS A 217 8.58 -10.62 10.06
N THR A 218 8.82 -10.58 8.75
CA THR A 218 10.16 -10.52 8.18
C THR A 218 10.89 -9.24 8.54
N ILE A 219 10.23 -8.07 8.43
CA ILE A 219 10.81 -6.79 8.88
C ILE A 219 11.12 -6.85 10.38
N SER A 220 10.20 -7.32 11.21
CA SER A 220 10.41 -7.43 12.66
C SER A 220 11.56 -8.38 13.02
N THR A 221 11.84 -9.39 12.19
CA THR A 221 12.99 -10.30 12.34
C THR A 221 14.29 -9.57 12.03
N TYR A 222 14.32 -8.84 10.92
CA TYR A 222 15.45 -8.01 10.53
C TYR A 222 15.78 -6.93 11.57
N GLU A 223 14.75 -6.26 12.11
CA GLU A 223 14.92 -5.21 13.13
C GLU A 223 15.34 -5.75 14.50
N ALA A 224 14.96 -6.99 14.82
CA ALA A 224 15.39 -7.67 16.03
C ALA A 224 16.81 -8.23 15.96
N ASP A 225 17.49 -8.05 14.82
CA ASP A 225 18.80 -8.64 14.56
C ASP A 225 18.83 -10.17 14.69
N GLU A 226 17.79 -10.81 14.19
CA GLU A 226 17.71 -12.26 14.12
C GLU A 226 18.03 -12.77 12.72
N ALA A 227 18.52 -14.01 12.61
CA ALA A 227 18.76 -14.64 11.32
C ALA A 227 17.48 -14.66 10.48
N LEU A 228 17.59 -14.29 9.20
CA LEU A 228 16.49 -14.22 8.24
C LEU A 228 16.06 -15.62 7.78
N VAL A 229 15.49 -16.39 8.70
CA VAL A 229 14.98 -17.76 8.51
C VAL A 229 13.52 -17.83 8.97
N VAL A 230 12.78 -18.79 8.41
CA VAL A 230 11.33 -18.94 8.64
C VAL A 230 11.02 -19.13 10.13
N GLU A 231 11.84 -19.87 10.86
CA GLU A 231 11.66 -20.17 12.29
C GLU A 231 11.66 -18.92 13.17
N ASN A 232 12.49 -17.92 12.83
CA ASN A 232 12.54 -16.66 13.56
C ASN A 232 11.39 -15.74 13.15
N ALA A 233 11.11 -15.64 11.85
CA ALA A 233 10.00 -14.84 11.33
C ALA A 233 8.64 -15.31 11.85
N ARG A 234 8.42 -16.63 11.93
CA ARG A 234 7.18 -17.23 12.44
C ARG A 234 6.81 -16.71 13.84
N LYS A 235 7.80 -16.50 14.71
CA LYS A 235 7.60 -16.06 16.11
C LYS A 235 7.20 -14.60 16.24
N LYS A 236 7.42 -13.78 15.21
CA LYS A 236 7.07 -12.36 15.22
C LYS A 236 5.56 -12.15 15.09
N THR A 237 5.08 -11.01 15.57
CA THR A 237 3.68 -10.61 15.41
C THR A 237 3.43 -10.06 14.02
N THR A 238 2.19 -10.16 13.52
CA THR A 238 1.75 -9.43 12.32
C THR A 238 1.48 -7.95 12.57
N LEU A 239 1.64 -7.45 13.81
CA LEU A 239 1.41 -6.05 14.15
C LEU A 239 2.71 -5.25 14.13
N HIS A 240 2.76 -4.19 13.32
CA HIS A 240 3.97 -3.41 13.12
C HIS A 240 3.69 -1.89 13.11
N PRO A 241 4.45 -1.07 13.85
CA PRO A 241 4.15 0.36 14.03
C PRO A 241 4.30 1.22 12.76
N ARG A 242 4.93 0.68 11.71
CA ARG A 242 5.27 1.43 10.48
C ARG A 242 4.53 0.92 9.23
N CYS A 243 3.27 0.56 9.39
CA CYS A 243 2.44 0.01 8.32
C CYS A 243 1.69 1.09 7.53
N GLY A 244 1.57 0.92 6.21
CA GLY A 244 0.75 1.79 5.34
C GLY A 244 -0.76 1.74 5.64
N THR A 245 -1.28 0.62 6.16
CA THR A 245 -2.70 0.56 6.56
C THR A 245 -2.99 1.40 7.80
N THR A 246 -1.97 1.65 8.63
CA THR A 246 -2.05 2.63 9.72
C THR A 246 -2.13 4.06 9.19
N PHE A 247 -1.44 4.38 8.08
CA PHE A 247 -1.56 5.68 7.41
C PHE A 247 -3.01 5.99 7.01
N LEU A 248 -3.72 5.01 6.42
CA LEU A 248 -5.10 5.16 5.98
C LEU A 248 -6.04 5.53 7.15
N VAL A 249 -5.91 4.85 8.28
CA VAL A 249 -6.76 5.08 9.46
C VAL A 249 -6.40 6.39 10.14
N LEU A 250 -5.11 6.67 10.29
CA LEU A 250 -4.66 7.96 10.81
C LEU A 250 -5.14 9.11 9.92
N THR A 251 -5.16 8.94 8.59
CA THR A 251 -5.70 9.94 7.66
C THR A 251 -7.18 10.20 7.94
N VAL A 252 -7.97 9.14 8.17
CA VAL A 252 -9.37 9.27 8.56
C VAL A 252 -9.48 10.05 9.87
N LEU A 253 -8.78 9.64 10.93
CA LEU A 253 -8.83 10.29 12.24
C LEU A 253 -8.40 11.75 12.20
N VAL A 254 -7.29 12.06 11.54
CA VAL A 254 -6.81 13.44 11.32
C VAL A 254 -7.85 14.23 10.56
N SER A 255 -8.47 13.65 9.52
CA SER A 255 -9.53 14.35 8.77
C SER A 255 -10.74 14.67 9.64
N ILE A 256 -11.12 13.82 10.60
CA ILE A 256 -12.23 14.08 11.52
C ILE A 256 -11.91 15.28 12.39
N VAL A 257 -10.72 15.30 12.99
CA VAL A 257 -10.26 16.41 13.84
C VAL A 257 -10.18 17.71 13.04
N VAL A 258 -9.55 17.68 11.87
CA VAL A 258 -9.40 18.86 11.00
C VAL A 258 -10.75 19.39 10.55
N TRP A 259 -11.65 18.54 10.05
CA TRP A 259 -12.95 19.02 9.56
C TRP A 259 -13.90 19.43 10.68
N THR A 260 -13.78 18.85 11.87
CA THR A 260 -14.55 19.31 13.03
C THR A 260 -14.15 20.73 13.46
N ALA A 261 -12.86 21.06 13.36
CA ALA A 261 -12.33 22.38 13.69
C ALA A 261 -12.50 23.41 12.54
N LEU A 262 -12.23 23.01 11.29
CA LEU A 262 -12.21 23.89 10.12
C LEU A 262 -13.55 23.97 9.39
N GLY A 263 -14.41 22.95 9.51
CA GLY A 263 -15.74 22.91 8.90
C GLY A 263 -16.61 24.14 9.21
N PRO A 264 -16.66 24.62 10.47
CA PRO A 264 -17.35 25.87 10.84
C PRO A 264 -16.82 27.13 10.14
N LEU A 265 -15.56 27.13 9.72
CA LEU A 265 -14.89 28.28 9.12
C LEU A 265 -15.07 28.35 7.59
N LEU A 266 -15.61 27.32 6.96
CA LEU A 266 -15.83 27.29 5.51
C LEU A 266 -17.01 28.21 5.11
N PRO A 267 -16.86 28.97 4.00
CA PRO A 267 -17.86 29.95 3.58
C PRO A 267 -19.17 29.30 3.13
N LYS A 268 -20.28 30.00 3.35
CA LYS A 268 -21.60 29.60 2.85
C LYS A 268 -21.79 30.12 1.44
N ILE A 269 -21.92 29.23 0.45
CA ILE A 269 -22.09 29.60 -0.96
C ILE A 269 -23.56 29.92 -1.30
N GLY A 270 -24.51 29.51 -0.45
CA GLY A 270 -25.94 29.72 -0.67
C GLY A 270 -26.51 28.81 -1.78
N GLY A 271 -27.84 28.76 -1.90
CA GLY A 271 -28.55 27.95 -2.90
C GLY A 271 -29.27 26.72 -2.31
N PRO A 272 -29.76 25.80 -3.17
CA PRO A 272 -30.41 24.57 -2.74
C PRO A 272 -29.49 23.71 -1.88
N LYS A 273 -30.05 22.94 -0.93
CA LYS A 273 -29.28 22.08 -0.01
C LYS A 273 -28.26 21.18 -0.72
N ILE A 274 -28.58 20.67 -1.91
CA ILE A 274 -27.69 19.82 -2.72
C ILE A 274 -26.49 20.62 -3.27
N VAL A 275 -26.70 21.86 -3.70
CA VAL A 275 -25.63 22.73 -4.19
C VAL A 275 -24.68 23.07 -3.04
N GLU A 276 -25.22 23.37 -1.86
CA GLU A 276 -24.42 23.63 -0.66
C GLU A 276 -23.57 22.41 -0.26
N GLN A 277 -24.12 21.19 -0.35
CA GLN A 277 -23.40 19.94 -0.11
C GLN A 277 -22.24 19.73 -1.09
N LEU A 278 -22.49 19.89 -2.39
CA LEU A 278 -21.47 19.72 -3.43
C LEU A 278 -20.36 20.76 -3.31
N ALA A 279 -20.73 22.02 -3.07
CA ALA A 279 -19.78 23.09 -2.77
C ALA A 279 -18.92 22.74 -1.56
N PHE A 280 -19.52 22.24 -0.49
CA PHE A 280 -18.80 21.86 0.72
C PHE A 280 -17.81 20.72 0.49
N ILE A 281 -18.17 19.71 -0.31
CA ILE A 281 -17.24 18.63 -0.72
C ILE A 281 -16.11 19.20 -1.58
N ALA A 282 -16.44 20.03 -2.57
CA ALA A 282 -15.45 20.63 -3.47
C ALA A 282 -14.42 21.48 -2.70
N MET A 283 -14.85 22.22 -1.68
CA MET A 283 -13.94 22.98 -0.81
C MET A 283 -12.98 22.09 -0.01
N LYS A 284 -13.33 20.83 0.28
CA LYS A 284 -12.46 19.90 1.03
C LYS A 284 -11.36 19.28 0.15
N VAL A 285 -11.62 19.08 -1.14
CA VAL A 285 -10.70 18.37 -2.05
C VAL A 285 -9.30 18.99 -2.12
N PRO A 286 -9.14 20.33 -2.23
CA PRO A 286 -7.81 20.96 -2.23
C PRO A 286 -6.99 20.73 -0.96
N PHE A 287 -7.62 20.35 0.16
CA PHE A 287 -6.93 20.08 1.42
C PHE A 287 -6.38 18.65 1.53
N LEU A 288 -6.68 17.76 0.57
CA LEU A 288 -6.18 16.37 0.60
C LEU A 288 -4.64 16.27 0.70
N PRO A 289 -3.84 17.04 -0.05
CA PRO A 289 -2.38 16.99 0.08
C PRO A 289 -1.89 17.46 1.46
N VAL A 290 -2.54 18.49 2.01
CA VAL A 290 -2.23 19.02 3.35
C VAL A 290 -2.55 17.98 4.43
N LEU A 291 -3.72 17.35 4.36
CA LEU A 291 -4.11 16.27 5.26
C LEU A 291 -3.15 15.08 5.19
N ALA A 292 -2.73 14.70 3.98
CA ALA A 292 -1.74 13.64 3.77
C ALA A 292 -0.38 14.00 4.40
N GLY A 293 0.08 15.24 4.20
CA GLY A 293 1.31 15.76 4.80
C GLY A 293 1.27 15.74 6.33
N ILE A 294 0.19 16.24 6.94
CA ILE A 294 -0.01 16.22 8.41
C ILE A 294 0.00 14.77 8.92
N THR A 295 -0.76 13.89 8.25
CA THR A 295 -0.86 12.48 8.65
C THR A 295 0.49 11.78 8.56
N PHE A 296 1.27 12.04 7.52
CA PHE A 296 2.60 11.47 7.35
C PHE A 296 3.53 11.89 8.50
N GLU A 297 3.56 13.18 8.85
CA GLU A 297 4.40 13.67 9.95
C GLU A 297 3.96 13.08 11.29
N LEU A 298 2.64 12.96 11.53
CA LEU A 298 2.09 12.32 12.72
C LEU A 298 2.47 10.83 12.79
N GLN A 299 2.36 10.11 11.68
CA GLN A 299 2.75 8.71 11.62
C GLN A 299 4.25 8.54 11.87
N ARG A 300 5.09 9.37 11.25
CA ARG A 300 6.54 9.34 11.47
C ARG A 300 6.89 9.64 12.93
N PHE A 301 6.22 10.61 13.54
CA PHE A 301 6.39 10.95 14.96
C PHE A 301 6.02 9.77 15.85
N THR A 302 4.81 9.23 15.68
CA THR A 302 4.31 8.12 16.51
C THR A 302 5.13 6.84 16.33
N ALA A 303 5.53 6.51 15.10
CA ALA A 303 6.40 5.38 14.81
C ALA A 303 7.80 5.48 15.43
N ARG A 304 8.29 6.70 15.66
CA ARG A 304 9.63 6.92 16.22
C ARG A 304 9.63 7.06 17.74
N TYR A 305 8.61 7.72 18.30
CA TYR A 305 8.64 8.16 19.70
C TYR A 305 7.56 7.52 20.57
N CYS A 306 6.53 6.90 20.00
CA CYS A 306 5.41 6.33 20.76
C CYS A 306 5.48 4.81 20.88
N LEU A 307 6.66 4.19 20.72
CA LEU A 307 6.82 2.73 20.79
C LEU A 307 6.71 2.18 22.23
N THR A 308 7.05 3.00 23.22
CA THR A 308 7.07 2.63 24.65
C THR A 308 6.30 3.63 25.51
N GLY A 309 5.97 3.24 26.74
CA GLY A 309 5.28 4.11 27.70
C GLY A 309 3.80 4.39 27.38
N PRO A 310 3.19 5.38 28.04
CA PRO A 310 1.76 5.67 27.89
C PRO A 310 1.39 6.18 26.49
N LEU A 311 2.34 6.82 25.80
CA LEU A 311 2.13 7.31 24.43
C LEU A 311 1.90 6.18 23.41
N ARG A 312 2.22 4.93 23.76
CA ARG A 312 1.89 3.74 22.94
C ARG A 312 0.40 3.62 22.63
N ALA A 313 -0.47 4.19 23.45
CA ALA A 313 -1.90 4.26 23.17
C ALA A 313 -2.21 4.94 21.81
N LEU A 314 -1.37 5.89 21.36
CA LEU A 314 -1.55 6.57 20.07
C LEU A 314 -1.38 5.63 18.86
N LEU A 315 -0.67 4.50 19.02
CA LEU A 315 -0.49 3.50 17.96
C LEU A 315 -1.67 2.51 17.90
N TYR A 316 -2.48 2.43 18.96
CA TYR A 316 -3.53 1.42 19.10
C TYR A 316 -4.58 1.44 17.99
N PRO A 317 -5.08 2.61 17.53
CA PRO A 317 -6.01 2.66 16.39
C PRO A 317 -5.43 2.01 15.13
N GLY A 318 -4.13 2.21 14.89
CA GLY A 318 -3.42 1.56 13.79
C GLY A 318 -3.36 0.05 13.94
N PHE A 319 -2.99 -0.44 15.12
CA PHE A 319 -2.93 -1.87 15.41
C PHE A 319 -4.30 -2.57 15.33
N LEU A 320 -5.37 -1.90 15.72
CA LEU A 320 -6.73 -2.43 15.59
C LEU A 320 -7.09 -2.72 14.13
N VAL A 321 -6.72 -1.84 13.21
CA VAL A 321 -7.01 -2.06 11.79
C VAL A 321 -6.06 -3.08 11.17
N GLN A 322 -4.82 -3.18 11.65
CA GLN A 322 -3.94 -4.27 11.27
C GLN A 322 -4.50 -5.65 11.63
N LYS A 323 -5.30 -5.78 12.69
CA LYS A 323 -6.03 -7.04 12.96
C LYS A 323 -7.04 -7.40 11.86
N ILE A 324 -7.44 -6.42 11.03
CA ILE A 324 -8.28 -6.61 9.84
C ILE A 324 -7.42 -6.86 8.61
N THR A 325 -6.37 -6.06 8.40
CA THR A 325 -5.58 -6.01 7.17
C THR A 325 -4.34 -6.90 7.17
N THR A 326 -4.06 -7.60 8.27
CA THR A 326 -3.02 -8.62 8.37
C THR A 326 -3.64 -9.94 8.80
N ILE A 327 -3.12 -11.03 8.26
CA ILE A 327 -3.52 -12.41 8.57
C ILE A 327 -2.23 -13.20 8.81
N GLU A 328 -2.31 -14.20 9.67
CA GLU A 328 -1.19 -15.10 9.92
C GLU A 328 -0.77 -15.80 8.61
N PRO A 329 0.49 -15.65 8.18
CA PRO A 329 1.00 -16.30 6.99
C PRO A 329 1.36 -17.76 7.25
N ASP A 330 1.39 -18.56 6.18
CA ASP A 330 2.07 -19.84 6.17
C ASP A 330 3.59 -19.69 5.91
N ASP A 331 4.30 -20.81 5.94
CA ASP A 331 5.76 -20.83 5.77
C ASP A 331 6.19 -20.45 4.37
N GLU A 332 5.43 -20.89 3.36
CA GLU A 332 5.70 -20.55 1.95
C GLU A 332 5.61 -19.05 1.72
N GLN A 333 4.68 -18.36 2.39
CA GLN A 333 4.55 -16.90 2.34
C GLN A 333 5.70 -16.20 3.08
N LEU A 334 6.16 -16.75 4.21
CA LEU A 334 7.33 -16.25 4.95
C LEU A 334 8.61 -16.38 4.12
N GLU A 335 8.80 -17.50 3.41
CA GLU A 335 9.92 -17.69 2.48
C GLU A 335 9.99 -16.58 1.43
N ILE A 336 8.85 -16.22 0.82
CA ILE A 336 8.81 -15.15 -0.20
C ILE A 336 9.12 -13.77 0.40
N ALA A 337 8.58 -13.48 1.59
CA ALA A 337 8.91 -12.24 2.29
C ALA A 337 10.41 -12.16 2.63
N LEU A 338 11.00 -13.27 3.09
CA LEU A 338 12.43 -13.39 3.38
C LEU A 338 13.29 -13.31 2.12
N ALA A 339 12.84 -13.89 1.00
CA ALA A 339 13.50 -13.80 -0.30
C ALA A 339 13.55 -12.34 -0.78
N SER A 340 12.43 -11.62 -0.69
CA SER A 340 12.35 -10.20 -1.02
C SER A 340 13.28 -9.35 -0.14
N MET A 341 13.32 -9.62 1.16
CA MET A 341 14.23 -8.97 2.11
C MET A 341 15.70 -9.24 1.77
N ARG A 342 16.07 -10.50 1.50
CA ARG A 342 17.42 -10.91 1.12
C ARG A 342 17.86 -10.25 -0.19
N ALA A 343 17.01 -10.25 -1.20
CA ALA A 343 17.29 -9.60 -2.48
C ALA A 343 17.50 -8.08 -2.32
N THR A 344 16.68 -7.44 -1.50
CA THR A 344 16.83 -6.01 -1.18
C THR A 344 18.16 -5.74 -0.48
N LEU A 345 18.52 -6.54 0.53
CA LEU A 345 19.76 -6.38 1.28
C LEU A 345 21.01 -6.68 0.45
N TRP A 346 21.00 -7.75 -0.34
CA TRP A 346 22.07 -8.08 -1.28
C TRP A 346 22.31 -6.91 -2.24
N ARG A 347 21.23 -6.33 -2.79
CA ARG A 347 21.32 -5.19 -3.70
C ARG A 347 21.88 -3.94 -3.03
N GLU A 348 21.46 -3.66 -1.80
CA GLU A 348 21.99 -2.54 -1.00
C GLU A 348 23.51 -2.70 -0.77
N GLN A 349 23.97 -3.93 -0.51
CA GLN A 349 25.38 -4.24 -0.28
C GLN A 349 26.23 -4.13 -1.55
N VAL A 350 25.72 -4.60 -2.69
CA VAL A 350 26.43 -4.52 -3.99
C VAL A 350 26.55 -3.07 -4.46
N GLY A 351 25.61 -2.21 -4.05
CA GLY A 351 25.59 -0.78 -4.37
C GLY A 351 25.01 -0.47 -5.75
N VAL A 352 24.75 0.81 -5.99
CA VAL A 352 24.00 1.30 -7.17
C VAL A 352 24.71 1.01 -8.49
N GLU A 353 26.04 1.01 -8.51
CA GLU A 353 26.85 0.97 -9.75
C GLU A 353 27.34 -0.42 -10.17
N LYS A 354 27.58 -1.35 -9.23
CA LYS A 354 28.28 -2.62 -9.51
C LYS A 354 27.40 -3.75 -10.06
N ALA A 355 26.08 -3.58 -10.11
CA ALA A 355 25.18 -4.60 -10.63
C ALA A 355 23.94 -4.01 -11.31
N LEU A 356 24.02 -2.94 -12.10
CA LEU A 356 22.82 -2.50 -12.84
C LEU A 356 22.25 -3.65 -13.70
N PRO A 357 20.91 -3.88 -13.70
CA PRO A 357 20.30 -4.80 -14.65
C PRO A 357 20.77 -4.43 -16.05
N LYS A 358 21.23 -5.40 -16.85
CA LYS A 358 21.53 -5.11 -18.25
C LYS A 358 20.25 -4.71 -18.97
N ASP A 359 19.13 -5.29 -18.54
CA ASP A 359 17.78 -4.93 -18.92
C ASP A 359 16.95 -4.57 -17.66
N PRO A 360 16.38 -3.37 -17.53
CA PRO A 360 15.47 -3.01 -16.43
C PRO A 360 14.24 -3.93 -16.26
N ALA A 361 13.90 -4.72 -17.29
CA ALA A 361 12.83 -5.71 -17.26
C ALA A 361 13.29 -7.11 -16.80
N GLU A 362 14.58 -7.32 -16.57
CA GLU A 362 15.17 -8.60 -16.15
C GLU A 362 14.49 -9.14 -14.88
N ILE A 363 14.15 -10.43 -14.92
CA ILE A 363 13.52 -11.17 -13.82
C ILE A 363 14.46 -12.33 -13.49
N LEU A 364 14.93 -12.37 -12.24
CA LEU A 364 15.68 -13.49 -11.70
C LEU A 364 14.70 -14.58 -11.32
N ALA A 365 14.92 -15.81 -11.76
CA ALA A 365 14.04 -16.94 -11.47
C ALA A 365 14.81 -18.02 -10.72
N PHE A 366 14.28 -18.44 -9.58
CA PHE A 366 14.84 -19.50 -8.75
C PHE A 366 13.86 -20.67 -8.69
N PRO A 367 14.30 -21.93 -8.90
CA PRO A 367 13.39 -23.08 -8.85
C PRO A 367 12.73 -23.27 -7.48
N SER A 368 13.45 -22.94 -6.40
CA SER A 368 12.93 -23.01 -5.03
C SER A 368 13.53 -21.93 -4.12
N TYR A 369 12.98 -21.82 -2.91
CA TYR A 369 13.53 -20.96 -1.86
C TYR A 369 14.93 -21.40 -1.41
N ALA A 370 15.19 -22.71 -1.39
CA ALA A 370 16.50 -23.24 -1.01
C ALA A 370 17.59 -22.78 -1.98
N ASP A 371 17.32 -22.87 -3.30
CA ASP A 371 18.25 -22.42 -4.34
C ASP A 371 18.59 -20.93 -4.19
N LEU A 372 17.60 -20.12 -3.85
CA LEU A 372 17.80 -18.69 -3.60
C LEU A 372 18.66 -18.43 -2.36
N VAL A 373 18.47 -19.19 -1.29
CA VAL A 373 19.23 -19.01 -0.04
C VAL A 373 20.69 -19.43 -0.23
N GLU A 374 20.94 -20.44 -1.06
CA GLU A 374 22.29 -20.92 -1.40
C GLU A 374 23.03 -20.02 -2.40
N ALA A 375 22.30 -19.23 -3.20
CA ALA A 375 22.88 -18.28 -4.14
C ALA A 375 23.69 -17.19 -3.41
N GLN A 376 25.03 -17.27 -3.50
CA GLN A 376 25.93 -16.24 -2.98
C GLN A 376 25.84 -14.93 -3.75
N ASP A 377 25.57 -15.02 -5.05
CA ASP A 377 25.28 -13.90 -5.93
C ASP A 377 23.95 -14.18 -6.64
N LEU A 378 22.94 -13.35 -6.37
CA LEU A 378 21.61 -13.50 -6.96
C LEU A 378 21.59 -13.38 -8.48
N ARG A 379 22.66 -12.83 -9.09
CA ARG A 379 22.81 -12.68 -10.54
C ARG A 379 23.80 -13.65 -11.17
N ALA A 380 24.40 -14.54 -10.41
CA ALA A 380 25.21 -15.63 -10.94
C ALA A 380 24.37 -16.87 -11.33
N ALA A 381 23.08 -16.85 -10.98
CA ALA A 381 22.11 -17.92 -11.21
C ALA A 381 21.61 -18.01 -12.66
#